data_AF-A0A532DDJ9-F1
#
_entry.id   AF-A0A532DDJ9-F1
#
_cell.length_a   1.000
_cell.length_b   1.000
_cell.length_c   1.000
_cell.angle_alpha   90.00
_cell.angle_beta   90.00
_cell.angle_gamma   90.00
#
_symmetry.space_group_name_H-M   'P 1'
#
loop_
_entity.id
_entity.type
_entity.pdbx_description
1 polymer ?
#
loop_
_entity_poly.entity_id
_entity_poly.type
_entity_poly.pdbx_seq_one_letter_code
_entity_poly.pdbx_strand_id
1 'polypeptide(L)'
;MALPRFTIYDSRFTSVAAVFLSVCALTLAFVGLFEWDVPLTRFVRSLNDLHMDRLTNPWLAQLSNIGDRLGKGESLVVLSLALLAVGYGLKHPQWKDAGWQSLIAHGLAALSANILKHAIGRPRPKFMHAGNIELSPVSGSGWDSFPSGHAAAAFAVATVLAAKFPRVRWPLLAVAVAIAASRIIRGSHYLTDVAGGAALGCIMGMMAVHPWRDWYASAGVAIRRMTPFFVATLALVWTIVHLPSEVWPFQPLLWSGLVLTLVGLVGHVVWTMRSSWRPDWLSGSLARGLVGLGLGMTAGSLFVTTAVLLVCVTHWLEGFTGQVEPVAEGPVGLGAAMAEGLFVAAMLLVLGASYVLRGIVPM
;
A
#
# COMPACT_ATOMS: atom_id res chain seq x y z
N MET A 1 41.65 10.49 -19.24
CA MET A 1 41.50 9.02 -19.04
C MET A 1 40.13 8.80 -18.41
N ALA A 2 39.12 8.51 -19.23
CA ALA A 2 37.77 8.27 -18.72
C ALA A 2 37.77 6.92 -18.01
N LEU A 3 37.43 6.90 -16.71
CA LEU A 3 37.23 5.66 -15.98
C LEU A 3 36.14 4.84 -16.72
N PRO A 4 36.35 3.53 -16.92
CA PRO A 4 35.37 2.70 -17.58
C PRO A 4 34.07 2.75 -16.80
N ARG A 5 32.99 3.23 -17.44
CA ARG A 5 31.63 3.03 -16.93
C ARG A 5 31.41 1.52 -16.90
N PHE A 6 31.48 0.92 -15.73
CA PHE A 6 31.09 -0.47 -15.53
C PHE A 6 29.63 -0.64 -15.99
N THR A 7 29.44 -1.09 -17.23
CA THR A 7 28.18 -1.60 -17.76
C THR A 7 27.95 -2.99 -17.18
N ILE A 8 27.73 -3.06 -15.87
CA ILE A 8 27.19 -4.25 -15.21
C ILE A 8 25.77 -3.89 -14.82
N TYR A 9 24.81 -3.98 -15.74
CA TYR A 9 23.41 -4.15 -15.35
C TYR A 9 22.64 -4.80 -16.50
N ASP A 10 22.58 -6.12 -16.46
CA ASP A 10 21.48 -6.82 -17.10
C ASP A 10 20.18 -6.33 -16.46
N SER A 11 19.38 -5.57 -17.22
CA SER A 11 18.09 -5.00 -16.79
C SER A 11 17.13 -6.02 -16.18
N ARG A 12 17.33 -7.31 -16.50
CA ARG A 12 16.55 -8.42 -15.92
C ARG A 12 16.98 -8.73 -14.49
N PHE A 13 18.28 -8.77 -14.21
CA PHE A 13 18.78 -9.07 -12.87
C PHE A 13 18.34 -8.02 -11.85
N THR A 14 18.45 -6.73 -12.19
CA THR A 14 17.98 -5.63 -11.33
C THR A 14 16.50 -5.68 -11.09
N SER A 15 15.71 -5.98 -12.12
CA SER A 15 14.27 -6.12 -12.00
C SER A 15 13.87 -7.28 -11.08
N VAL A 16 14.53 -8.44 -11.22
CA VAL A 16 14.29 -9.61 -10.38
C VAL A 16 14.69 -9.33 -8.93
N ALA A 17 15.87 -8.73 -8.70
CA ALA A 17 16.33 -8.35 -7.37
C ALA A 17 15.37 -7.35 -6.71
N ALA A 18 14.91 -6.33 -7.44
CA ALA A 18 13.95 -5.35 -6.94
C ALA A 18 12.61 -5.99 -6.54
N VAL A 19 12.10 -6.94 -7.33
CA VAL A 19 10.89 -7.70 -6.99
C VAL A 19 11.13 -8.56 -5.75
N PHE A 20 12.24 -9.27 -5.67
CA PHE A 20 12.59 -10.11 -4.52
C PHE A 20 12.63 -9.30 -3.21
N LEU A 21 13.36 -8.17 -3.21
CA LEU A 21 13.44 -7.28 -2.05
C LEU A 21 12.05 -6.73 -1.66
N SER A 22 11.22 -6.41 -2.65
CA SER A 22 9.84 -5.95 -2.42
C SER A 22 8.96 -7.03 -1.82
N VAL A 23 9.13 -8.29 -2.21
CA VAL A 23 8.45 -9.45 -1.60
C VAL A 23 8.91 -9.64 -0.16
N CYS A 24 10.21 -9.58 0.11
CA CYS A 24 10.74 -9.65 1.48
C CYS A 24 10.17 -8.54 2.37
N ALA A 25 10.14 -7.30 1.87
CA ALA A 25 9.55 -6.16 2.58
C ALA A 25 8.04 -6.32 2.82
N LEU A 26 7.30 -6.84 1.84
CA LEU A 26 5.88 -7.17 2.01
C LEU A 26 5.69 -8.26 3.06
N THR A 27 6.49 -9.33 3.05
CA THR A 27 6.42 -10.40 4.04
C THR A 27 6.62 -9.83 5.46
N LEU A 28 7.62 -8.97 5.67
CA LEU A 28 7.80 -8.27 6.95
C LEU A 28 6.58 -7.40 7.29
N ALA A 29 6.04 -6.65 6.34
CA ALA A 29 4.82 -5.87 6.54
C ALA A 29 3.65 -6.74 6.99
N PHE A 30 3.41 -7.88 6.34
CA PHE A 30 2.35 -8.80 6.70
C PHE A 30 2.56 -9.45 8.07
N VAL A 31 3.79 -9.87 8.39
CA VAL A 31 4.13 -10.45 9.70
C VAL A 31 3.86 -9.44 10.82
N GLY A 32 4.32 -8.19 10.68
CA GLY A 32 4.08 -7.17 11.72
C GLY A 32 2.61 -6.75 11.83
N LEU A 33 1.89 -6.68 10.70
CA LEU A 33 0.45 -6.40 10.72
C LEU A 33 -0.38 -7.58 11.26
N PHE A 34 0.13 -8.81 11.23
CA PHE A 34 -0.57 -9.98 11.74
C PHE A 34 -0.72 -9.96 13.27
N GLU A 35 0.28 -9.42 13.97
CA GLU A 35 0.22 -9.21 15.43
C GLU A 35 -0.99 -8.34 15.83
N TRP A 36 -1.47 -7.51 14.90
CA TRP A 36 -2.59 -6.61 15.09
C TRP A 36 -3.97 -7.20 14.85
N ASP A 37 -4.05 -8.38 14.24
CA ASP A 37 -5.34 -8.94 13.84
C ASP A 37 -6.25 -9.21 15.04
N VAL A 38 -5.72 -9.82 16.11
CA VAL A 38 -6.50 -10.15 17.32
C VAL A 38 -6.80 -8.90 18.17
N PRO A 39 -5.81 -8.05 18.53
CA PRO A 39 -6.07 -6.84 19.32
C PRO A 39 -7.06 -5.90 18.65
N LEU A 40 -6.88 -5.62 17.35
CA LEU A 40 -7.78 -4.72 16.61
C LEU A 40 -9.19 -5.31 16.52
N THR A 41 -9.31 -6.62 16.33
CA THR A 41 -10.62 -7.30 16.34
C THR A 41 -11.32 -7.13 17.69
N ARG A 42 -10.60 -7.30 18.81
CA ARG A 42 -11.16 -7.10 20.16
C ARG A 42 -11.64 -5.67 20.36
N PHE A 43 -10.83 -4.69 19.94
CA PHE A 43 -11.20 -3.28 19.98
C PHE A 43 -12.44 -2.98 19.14
N VAL A 44 -12.49 -3.43 17.89
CA VAL A 44 -13.67 -3.19 17.04
C VAL A 44 -14.92 -3.86 17.63
N ARG A 45 -14.79 -5.07 18.20
CA ARG A 45 -15.91 -5.75 18.87
C ARG A 45 -16.40 -5.01 20.11
N SER A 46 -15.54 -4.30 20.84
CA SER A 46 -15.98 -3.48 21.98
C SER A 46 -16.80 -2.26 21.55
N LEU A 47 -16.73 -1.85 20.28
CA LEU A 47 -17.59 -0.81 19.69
C LEU A 47 -18.96 -1.34 19.22
N ASN A 48 -19.14 -2.66 19.15
CA ASN A 48 -20.38 -3.31 18.72
C ASN A 48 -21.26 -3.68 19.91
N ASP A 49 -22.57 -3.67 19.69
CA ASP A 49 -23.50 -4.31 20.60
C ASP A 49 -23.40 -5.83 20.40
N LEU A 50 -22.82 -6.50 21.40
CA LEU A 50 -22.56 -7.94 21.40
C LEU A 50 -23.85 -8.79 21.28
N HIS A 51 -25.02 -8.22 21.56
CA HIS A 51 -26.30 -8.95 21.45
C HIS A 51 -26.90 -8.94 20.04
N MET A 52 -26.56 -7.95 19.22
CA MET A 52 -27.21 -7.71 17.93
C MET A 52 -26.25 -7.77 16.73
N ASP A 53 -24.94 -7.95 16.96
CA ASP A 53 -23.89 -7.85 15.93
C ASP A 53 -24.01 -6.56 15.10
N ARG A 54 -24.38 -5.45 15.77
CA ARG A 54 -24.56 -4.13 15.14
C ARG A 54 -23.63 -3.11 15.76
N LEU A 55 -23.11 -2.23 14.91
CA LEU A 55 -22.35 -1.05 15.32
C LEU A 55 -23.27 -0.13 16.13
N THR A 56 -22.86 0.22 17.35
CA THR A 56 -23.60 1.13 18.23
C THR A 56 -23.59 2.56 17.68
N ASN A 57 -22.48 2.97 17.05
CA ASN A 57 -22.34 4.29 16.46
C ASN A 57 -22.98 4.35 15.05
N PRO A 58 -23.97 5.24 14.83
CA PRO A 58 -24.71 5.31 13.57
C PRO A 58 -23.85 5.74 12.38
N TRP A 59 -22.86 6.60 12.59
CA TRP A 59 -21.94 7.04 11.53
C TRP A 59 -21.04 5.89 11.07
N LEU A 60 -20.52 5.10 12.02
CA LEU A 60 -19.72 3.90 11.69
C LEU A 60 -20.59 2.85 10.99
N ALA A 61 -21.84 2.66 11.42
CA ALA A 61 -22.79 1.76 10.77
C ALA A 61 -23.06 2.18 9.32
N GLN A 62 -23.28 3.47 9.08
CA GLN A 62 -23.53 4.00 7.74
C GLN A 62 -22.30 3.85 6.83
N LEU A 63 -21.11 4.22 7.30
CA LEU A 63 -19.87 4.04 6.56
C LEU A 63 -19.63 2.55 6.23
N SER A 64 -19.88 1.67 7.19
CA SER A 64 -19.78 0.22 6.99
C SER A 64 -20.75 -0.27 5.91
N ASN A 65 -22.01 0.18 5.95
CA ASN A 65 -23.05 -0.22 4.99
C ASN A 65 -22.78 0.28 3.58
N ILE A 66 -22.27 1.51 3.44
CA ILE A 66 -21.87 2.05 2.14
C ILE A 66 -20.70 1.24 1.58
N GLY A 67 -19.66 1.01 2.39
CA GLY A 67 -18.51 0.21 1.98
C GLY A 67 -18.87 -1.22 1.57
N ASP A 68 -19.75 -1.88 2.33
CA ASP A 68 -20.29 -3.21 1.97
C ASP A 68 -21.01 -3.18 0.62
N ARG A 69 -21.93 -2.25 0.41
CA ARG A 69 -22.66 -2.13 -0.86
C ARG A 69 -21.73 -1.87 -2.04
N LEU A 70 -20.78 -0.95 -1.90
CA LEU A 70 -19.85 -0.62 -2.98
C LEU A 70 -18.85 -1.74 -3.28
N GLY A 71 -18.42 -2.49 -2.24
CA GLY A 71 -17.47 -3.59 -2.39
C GLY A 71 -18.09 -4.92 -2.83
N LYS A 72 -19.42 -5.01 -2.92
CA LYS A 72 -20.08 -6.21 -3.47
C LYS A 72 -19.71 -6.41 -4.93
N GLY A 73 -19.53 -7.69 -5.29
CA GLY A 73 -19.18 -8.07 -6.65
C GLY A 73 -20.16 -7.52 -7.69
N GLU A 74 -21.46 -7.62 -7.41
CA GLU A 74 -22.51 -7.10 -8.28
C GLU A 74 -22.36 -5.60 -8.56
N SER A 75 -22.10 -4.78 -7.55
CA SER A 75 -21.93 -3.32 -7.69
C SER A 75 -20.76 -2.96 -8.59
N LEU A 76 -19.63 -3.67 -8.45
CA LEU A 76 -18.43 -3.44 -9.27
C LEU A 76 -18.60 -3.96 -10.71
N VAL A 77 -19.37 -5.03 -10.90
CA VAL A 77 -19.77 -5.48 -12.24
C VAL A 77 -20.68 -4.44 -12.91
N VAL A 78 -21.70 -3.95 -12.20
CA VAL A 78 -22.59 -2.89 -12.70
C VAL A 78 -21.79 -1.62 -13.05
N LEU A 79 -20.84 -1.20 -12.21
CA LEU A 79 -19.94 -0.09 -12.52
C LEU A 79 -19.17 -0.35 -13.82
N SER A 80 -18.59 -1.54 -13.98
CA SER A 80 -17.80 -1.88 -15.16
C SER A 80 -18.65 -1.93 -16.44
N LEU A 81 -19.89 -2.44 -16.35
CA LEU A 81 -20.86 -2.43 -17.44
C LEU A 81 -21.32 -1.00 -17.78
N ALA A 82 -21.49 -0.13 -16.78
CA ALA A 82 -21.81 1.27 -17.00
C ALA A 82 -20.66 1.99 -17.73
N LEU A 83 -19.41 1.74 -17.36
CA LEU A 83 -18.23 2.26 -18.06
C LEU A 83 -18.19 1.79 -19.51
N LEU A 84 -18.51 0.51 -19.77
CA LEU A 84 -18.65 -0.01 -21.14
C LEU A 84 -19.76 0.70 -21.91
N ALA A 85 -20.95 0.83 -21.33
CA ALA A 85 -22.09 1.49 -21.96
C ALA A 85 -21.76 2.94 -22.33
N VAL A 86 -21.13 3.69 -21.42
CA VAL A 86 -20.62 5.05 -21.68
C VAL A 86 -19.56 5.04 -22.77
N GLY A 87 -18.61 4.11 -22.73
CA GLY A 87 -17.55 4.00 -23.73
C GLY A 87 -18.06 3.67 -25.14
N TYR A 88 -19.06 2.81 -25.28
CA TYR A 88 -19.70 2.50 -26.56
C TYR A 88 -20.61 3.65 -27.01
N GLY A 89 -21.45 4.19 -26.12
CA GLY A 89 -22.38 5.27 -26.43
C GLY A 89 -21.68 6.58 -26.82
N LEU A 90 -20.63 6.96 -26.11
CA LEU A 90 -19.82 8.16 -26.40
C LEU A 90 -18.67 7.88 -27.38
N LYS A 91 -18.54 6.66 -27.89
CA LYS A 91 -17.43 6.21 -28.76
C LYS A 91 -16.04 6.51 -28.21
N HIS A 92 -15.89 6.51 -26.88
CA HIS A 92 -14.64 6.88 -26.22
C HIS A 92 -13.81 5.62 -25.85
N PRO A 93 -12.65 5.36 -26.50
CA PRO A 93 -11.89 4.11 -26.33
C PRO A 93 -11.41 3.89 -24.89
N GLN A 94 -10.93 4.93 -24.23
CA GLN A 94 -10.46 4.85 -22.84
C GLN A 94 -11.52 4.32 -21.85
N TRP A 95 -12.79 4.69 -22.02
CA TRP A 95 -13.89 4.22 -21.15
C TRP A 95 -14.27 2.77 -21.46
N LYS A 96 -14.21 2.37 -22.74
CA LYS A 96 -14.37 0.96 -23.13
C LYS A 96 -13.29 0.09 -22.52
N ASP A 97 -12.03 0.51 -22.62
CA ASP A 97 -10.92 -0.21 -22.02
C ASP A 97 -11.06 -0.28 -20.50
N ALA A 98 -11.42 0.83 -19.85
CA ALA A 98 -11.63 0.85 -18.41
C ALA A 98 -12.69 -0.17 -17.99
N GLY A 99 -13.84 -0.20 -18.67
CA GLY A 99 -14.90 -1.17 -18.39
C GLY A 99 -14.47 -2.62 -18.60
N TRP A 100 -13.83 -2.95 -19.73
CA TRP A 100 -13.36 -4.31 -20.01
C TRP A 100 -12.27 -4.77 -19.03
N GLN A 101 -11.28 -3.92 -18.80
CA GLN A 101 -10.16 -4.25 -17.92
C GLN A 101 -10.62 -4.32 -16.46
N SER A 102 -11.60 -3.52 -16.02
CA SER A 102 -12.19 -3.64 -14.69
C SER A 102 -12.95 -4.95 -14.51
N LEU A 103 -13.70 -5.43 -15.52
CA LEU A 103 -14.32 -6.76 -15.49
C LEU A 103 -13.27 -7.88 -15.39
N ILE A 104 -12.22 -7.82 -16.21
CA ILE A 104 -11.14 -8.82 -16.19
C ILE A 104 -10.43 -8.81 -14.84
N ALA A 105 -10.04 -7.63 -14.35
CA ALA A 105 -9.35 -7.47 -13.07
C ALA A 105 -10.19 -8.02 -11.91
N HIS A 106 -11.48 -7.72 -11.89
CA HIS A 106 -12.41 -8.25 -10.91
C HIS A 106 -12.48 -9.77 -11.00
N GLY A 107 -12.72 -10.33 -12.19
CA GLY A 107 -12.81 -11.77 -12.39
C GLY A 107 -11.55 -12.51 -11.92
N LEU A 108 -10.37 -11.99 -12.26
CA LEU A 108 -9.09 -12.50 -11.79
C LEU A 108 -8.97 -12.42 -10.26
N ALA A 109 -9.29 -11.27 -9.67
CA ALA A 109 -9.24 -11.10 -8.21
C ALA A 109 -10.20 -12.02 -7.47
N ALA A 110 -11.43 -12.19 -7.97
CA ALA A 110 -12.43 -13.08 -7.40
C ALA A 110 -12.00 -14.55 -7.49
N LEU A 111 -11.49 -14.99 -8.65
CA LEU A 111 -10.98 -16.34 -8.84
C LEU A 111 -9.80 -16.62 -7.89
N SER A 112 -8.78 -15.76 -7.90
CA SER A 112 -7.60 -15.93 -7.05
C SER A 112 -7.96 -15.88 -5.57
N ALA A 113 -8.84 -14.97 -5.14
CA ALA A 113 -9.27 -14.89 -3.75
C ALA A 113 -10.01 -16.16 -3.31
N ASN A 114 -10.89 -16.70 -4.15
CA ASN A 114 -11.59 -17.96 -3.85
C ASN A 114 -10.63 -19.14 -3.75
N ILE A 115 -9.66 -19.26 -4.67
CA ILE A 115 -8.63 -20.31 -4.59
C ILE A 115 -7.86 -20.21 -3.27
N LEU A 116 -7.38 -19.00 -2.93
CA LEU A 116 -6.61 -18.76 -1.70
C LEU A 116 -7.43 -19.04 -0.44
N LYS A 117 -8.71 -18.69 -0.42
CA LYS A 117 -9.63 -18.98 0.70
C LYS A 117 -9.70 -20.47 1.01
N HIS A 118 -9.91 -21.30 -0.01
CA HIS A 118 -10.01 -22.74 0.18
C HIS A 118 -8.67 -23.39 0.51
N ALA A 119 -7.56 -22.82 -0.01
CA ALA A 119 -6.21 -23.31 0.28
C ALA A 119 -5.74 -22.96 1.70
N ILE A 120 -6.08 -21.77 2.22
CA ILE A 120 -5.59 -21.28 3.51
C ILE A 120 -6.55 -21.63 4.64
N GLY A 121 -7.86 -21.49 4.42
CA GLY A 121 -8.85 -21.90 5.42
C GLY A 121 -8.81 -21.06 6.71
N ARG A 122 -8.70 -19.73 6.61
CA ARG A 122 -8.60 -18.86 7.80
C ARG A 122 -9.99 -18.59 8.39
N PRO A 123 -10.22 -18.81 9.71
CA PRO A 123 -11.50 -18.55 10.37
C PRO A 123 -11.79 -17.05 10.39
N ARG A 124 -13.06 -16.65 10.20
CA ARG A 124 -13.47 -15.25 10.33
C ARG A 124 -13.41 -14.77 11.79
N PRO A 125 -13.26 -13.45 12.04
CA PRO A 125 -13.13 -12.92 13.40
C PRO A 125 -14.25 -13.30 14.36
N LYS A 126 -15.48 -13.48 13.86
CA LYS A 126 -16.64 -13.90 14.66
C LYS A 126 -16.59 -15.36 15.17
N PHE A 127 -15.80 -16.22 14.52
CA PHE A 127 -15.64 -17.62 14.89
C PHE A 127 -14.38 -17.88 15.73
N MET A 128 -13.62 -16.83 16.06
CA MET A 128 -12.48 -16.93 16.96
C MET A 128 -12.95 -17.26 18.37
N HIS A 129 -12.52 -18.39 18.91
CA HIS A 129 -12.70 -18.76 20.31
C HIS A 129 -11.38 -18.47 21.07
N ALA A 130 -11.46 -17.65 22.12
CA ALA A 130 -10.47 -17.44 23.18
C ALA A 130 -8.97 -17.28 22.84
N GLY A 131 -8.58 -16.94 21.59
CA GLY A 131 -7.30 -16.26 21.32
C GLY A 131 -6.42 -16.82 20.21
N ASN A 132 -6.69 -18.01 19.67
CA ASN A 132 -5.83 -18.60 18.62
C ASN A 132 -6.53 -18.61 17.26
N ILE A 133 -5.76 -18.28 16.21
CA ILE A 133 -6.19 -18.40 14.81
C ILE A 133 -5.75 -19.78 14.31
N GLU A 134 -6.69 -20.72 14.26
CA GLU A 134 -6.44 -22.06 13.72
C GLU A 134 -6.84 -22.12 12.25
N LEU A 135 -5.87 -22.45 11.38
CA LEU A 135 -6.12 -22.62 9.95
C LEU A 135 -6.72 -24.00 9.68
N SER A 136 -7.78 -24.06 8.88
CA SER A 136 -8.43 -25.30 8.50
C SER A 136 -8.78 -25.27 7.01
N PRO A 137 -7.88 -25.70 6.12
CA PRO A 137 -8.16 -25.78 4.68
C PRO A 137 -9.37 -26.68 4.39
N VAL A 138 -10.14 -26.36 3.35
CA VAL A 138 -11.32 -27.15 2.90
C VAL A 138 -12.44 -27.26 3.96
N SER A 139 -12.38 -26.48 5.03
CA SER A 139 -13.47 -26.40 6.01
C SER A 139 -14.63 -25.52 5.51
N GLY A 140 -15.82 -25.73 6.07
CA GLY A 140 -17.07 -25.15 5.59
C GLY A 140 -17.23 -23.63 5.83
N SER A 141 -18.48 -23.17 5.82
CA SER A 141 -18.82 -21.74 5.96
C SER A 141 -18.14 -21.10 7.19
N GLY A 142 -17.37 -20.04 6.98
CA GLY A 142 -16.71 -19.29 8.05
C GLY A 142 -15.18 -19.36 8.08
N TRP A 143 -14.58 -20.25 7.29
CA TRP A 143 -13.12 -20.40 7.14
C TRP A 143 -12.58 -19.83 5.84
N ASP A 144 -13.27 -18.79 5.35
CA ASP A 144 -12.97 -18.11 4.10
C ASP A 144 -12.56 -16.64 4.35
N SER A 145 -11.87 -16.37 5.47
CA SER A 145 -11.52 -15.00 5.88
C SER A 145 -10.40 -14.40 5.03
N PHE A 146 -9.33 -15.14 4.79
CA PHE A 146 -8.18 -14.66 4.03
C PHE A 146 -8.20 -15.17 2.57
N PRO A 147 -7.98 -14.31 1.57
CA PRO A 147 -8.01 -12.86 1.63
C PRO A 147 -9.44 -12.30 1.57
N SER A 148 -9.61 -11.03 1.94
CA SER A 148 -10.90 -10.33 1.80
C SER A 148 -11.27 -10.12 0.33
N GLY A 149 -12.39 -10.72 -0.09
CA GLY A 149 -12.90 -10.59 -1.47
C GLY A 149 -13.37 -9.18 -1.82
N HIS A 150 -13.95 -8.44 -0.87
CA HIS A 150 -14.36 -7.04 -1.08
C HIS A 150 -13.14 -6.15 -1.30
N ALA A 151 -12.08 -6.34 -0.50
CA ALA A 151 -10.84 -5.59 -0.68
C ALA A 151 -10.17 -5.95 -2.00
N ALA A 152 -10.08 -7.23 -2.35
CA ALA A 152 -9.51 -7.69 -3.61
C ALA A 152 -10.21 -7.10 -4.83
N ALA A 153 -11.54 -7.18 -4.88
CA ALA A 153 -12.31 -6.63 -6.00
C ALA A 153 -12.22 -5.10 -6.07
N ALA A 154 -12.34 -4.41 -4.94
CA ALA A 154 -12.26 -2.94 -4.88
C ALA A 154 -10.90 -2.42 -5.34
N PHE A 155 -9.79 -2.99 -4.84
CA PHE A 155 -8.45 -2.61 -5.26
C PHE A 155 -8.17 -3.00 -6.72
N ALA A 156 -8.65 -4.15 -7.20
CA ALA A 156 -8.50 -4.54 -8.60
C ALA A 156 -9.13 -3.52 -9.56
N VAL A 157 -10.38 -3.14 -9.32
CA VAL A 157 -11.08 -2.13 -10.12
C VAL A 157 -10.44 -0.76 -9.95
N ALA A 158 -10.12 -0.33 -8.72
CA ALA A 158 -9.51 0.96 -8.46
C ALA A 158 -8.12 1.09 -9.13
N THR A 159 -7.31 0.03 -9.16
CA THR A 159 -6.02 0.01 -9.86
C THR A 159 -6.20 0.21 -11.37
N VAL A 160 -7.17 -0.46 -12.00
CA VAL A 160 -7.50 -0.26 -13.42
C VAL A 160 -7.92 1.19 -13.67
N LEU A 161 -8.85 1.71 -12.86
CA LEU A 161 -9.35 3.06 -13.03
C LEU A 161 -8.28 4.11 -12.74
N ALA A 162 -7.39 3.89 -11.78
CA ALA A 162 -6.25 4.76 -11.49
C ALA A 162 -5.25 4.82 -12.66
N ALA A 163 -5.02 3.68 -13.33
CA ALA A 163 -4.18 3.62 -14.52
C ALA A 163 -4.84 4.30 -15.73
N LYS A 164 -6.15 4.14 -15.91
CA LYS A 164 -6.89 4.78 -17.01
C LYS A 164 -7.15 6.26 -16.76
N PHE A 165 -7.37 6.69 -15.54
CA PHE A 165 -7.74 8.06 -15.17
C PHE A 165 -6.78 8.65 -14.12
N PRO A 166 -5.51 8.95 -14.50
CA PRO A 166 -4.46 9.32 -13.55
C PRO A 166 -4.76 10.60 -12.75
N ARG A 167 -5.59 11.52 -13.26
CA ARG A 167 -5.99 12.75 -12.57
C ARG A 167 -6.83 12.48 -11.31
N VAL A 168 -7.55 11.36 -11.25
CA VAL A 168 -8.43 11.01 -10.14
C VAL A 168 -7.99 9.72 -9.43
N ARG A 169 -6.75 9.27 -9.67
CA ARG A 169 -6.21 8.01 -9.10
C ARG A 169 -6.27 7.96 -7.57
N TRP A 170 -5.95 9.07 -6.90
CA TRP A 170 -5.90 9.12 -5.44
C TRP A 170 -7.29 9.04 -4.81
N PRO A 171 -8.30 9.81 -5.29
CA PRO A 171 -9.69 9.59 -4.89
C PRO A 171 -10.18 8.15 -5.09
N LEU A 172 -9.87 7.53 -6.23
CA LEU A 172 -10.29 6.15 -6.52
C LEU A 172 -9.69 5.13 -5.55
N LEU A 173 -8.38 5.25 -5.26
CA LEU A 173 -7.70 4.41 -4.29
C LEU A 173 -8.21 4.68 -2.86
N ALA A 174 -8.52 5.93 -2.52
CA ALA A 174 -9.11 6.27 -1.22
C ALA A 174 -10.49 5.61 -1.03
N VAL A 175 -11.31 5.53 -2.09
CA VAL A 175 -12.58 4.76 -2.05
C VAL A 175 -12.33 3.28 -1.82
N ALA A 176 -11.33 2.68 -2.48
CA ALA A 176 -10.97 1.27 -2.23
C ALA A 176 -10.49 1.03 -0.79
N VAL A 177 -9.70 1.95 -0.23
CA VAL A 177 -9.28 1.93 1.18
C VAL A 177 -10.50 2.04 2.11
N ALA A 178 -11.47 2.92 1.82
CA ALA A 178 -12.68 3.05 2.62
C ALA A 178 -13.54 1.77 2.60
N ILE A 179 -13.68 1.13 1.43
CA ILE A 179 -14.34 -0.17 1.30
C ILE A 179 -13.60 -1.24 2.12
N ALA A 180 -12.27 -1.29 2.03
CA ALA A 180 -11.42 -2.18 2.82
C ALA A 180 -11.60 -1.97 4.33
N ALA A 181 -11.51 -0.73 4.80
CA ALA A 181 -11.68 -0.36 6.20
C ALA A 181 -13.08 -0.73 6.73
N SER A 182 -14.11 -0.61 5.90
CA SER A 182 -15.49 -1.01 6.25
C SER A 182 -15.59 -2.48 6.68
N ARG A 183 -14.70 -3.36 6.17
CA ARG A 183 -14.67 -4.79 6.48
C ARG A 183 -14.11 -5.09 7.86
N ILE A 184 -13.12 -4.29 8.26
CA ILE A 184 -12.53 -4.33 9.61
C ILE A 184 -13.55 -3.80 10.60
N ILE A 185 -14.15 -2.63 10.33
CA ILE A 185 -15.17 -2.00 11.19
C ILE A 185 -16.38 -2.92 11.42
N ARG A 186 -16.78 -3.70 10.41
CA ARG A 186 -17.86 -4.70 10.55
C ARG A 186 -17.45 -5.96 11.34
N GLY A 187 -16.18 -6.09 11.73
CA GLY A 187 -15.65 -7.30 12.38
C GLY A 187 -15.68 -8.54 11.46
N SER A 188 -15.70 -8.36 10.15
CA SER A 188 -15.90 -9.45 9.20
C SER A 188 -14.61 -10.09 8.69
N HIS A 189 -13.51 -9.34 8.78
CA HIS A 189 -12.18 -9.69 8.30
C HIS A 189 -11.15 -9.05 9.22
N TYR A 190 -10.01 -9.73 9.37
CA TYR A 190 -8.85 -9.20 10.05
C TYR A 190 -8.14 -8.11 9.22
N LEU A 191 -7.21 -7.37 9.82
CA LEU A 191 -6.43 -6.34 9.14
C LEU A 191 -5.63 -6.95 7.99
N THR A 192 -4.94 -8.06 8.24
CA THR A 192 -4.14 -8.75 7.21
C THR A 192 -5.00 -9.41 6.14
N ASP A 193 -6.25 -9.81 6.40
CA ASP A 193 -7.17 -10.28 5.36
C ASP A 193 -7.46 -9.18 4.34
N VAL A 194 -7.66 -7.96 4.83
CA VAL A 194 -7.93 -6.78 4.03
C VAL A 194 -6.67 -6.32 3.30
N ALA A 195 -5.51 -6.32 3.97
CA ALA A 195 -4.22 -6.05 3.35
C ALA A 195 -3.89 -7.08 2.25
N GLY A 196 -4.14 -8.36 2.50
CA GLY A 196 -3.96 -9.45 1.53
C GLY A 196 -4.87 -9.29 0.32
N GLY A 197 -6.14 -8.93 0.56
CA GLY A 197 -7.06 -8.57 -0.51
C GLY A 197 -6.58 -7.39 -1.33
N ALA A 198 -6.15 -6.30 -0.69
CA ALA A 198 -5.62 -5.12 -1.38
C ALA A 198 -4.39 -5.44 -2.25
N ALA A 199 -3.44 -6.23 -1.73
CA ALA A 199 -2.25 -6.65 -2.47
C ALA A 199 -2.63 -7.50 -3.70
N LEU A 200 -3.51 -8.48 -3.51
CA LEU A 200 -4.02 -9.31 -4.59
C LEU A 200 -4.74 -8.47 -5.65
N GLY A 201 -5.60 -7.54 -5.23
CA GLY A 201 -6.33 -6.63 -6.11
C GLY A 201 -5.40 -5.77 -6.96
N CYS A 202 -4.38 -5.15 -6.35
CA CYS A 202 -3.37 -4.37 -7.06
C CYS A 202 -2.64 -5.18 -8.13
N ILE A 203 -2.28 -6.44 -7.84
CA ILE A 203 -1.63 -7.34 -8.80
C ILE A 203 -2.57 -7.63 -9.97
N MET A 204 -3.80 -8.07 -9.70
CA MET A 204 -4.77 -8.44 -10.75
C MET A 204 -5.19 -7.24 -11.59
N GLY A 205 -5.37 -6.07 -10.97
CA GLY A 205 -5.64 -4.82 -11.67
C GLY A 205 -4.50 -4.41 -12.61
N MET A 206 -3.25 -4.50 -12.13
CA MET A 206 -2.10 -4.21 -12.99
C MET A 206 -1.92 -5.22 -14.12
N MET A 207 -2.17 -6.51 -13.89
CA MET A 207 -2.17 -7.51 -14.97
C MET A 207 -3.25 -7.18 -16.01
N ALA A 208 -4.47 -6.86 -15.59
CA ALA A 208 -5.59 -6.58 -16.49
C ALA A 208 -5.38 -5.33 -17.38
N VAL A 209 -4.62 -4.33 -16.93
CA VAL A 209 -4.33 -3.15 -17.77
C VAL A 209 -3.31 -3.42 -18.86
N HIS A 210 -2.56 -4.53 -18.78
CA HIS A 210 -1.52 -4.91 -19.72
C HIS A 210 -1.89 -6.17 -20.53
N PRO A 211 -1.29 -6.37 -21.73
CA PRO A 211 -1.46 -7.59 -22.50
C PRO A 211 -1.01 -8.83 -21.72
N TRP A 212 -1.65 -9.97 -21.96
CA TRP A 212 -1.38 -11.24 -21.25
C TRP A 212 0.10 -11.69 -21.29
N ARG A 213 0.81 -11.40 -22.39
CA ARG A 213 2.24 -11.67 -22.55
C ARG A 213 3.14 -10.92 -21.54
N ASP A 214 2.66 -9.79 -21.01
CA ASP A 214 3.41 -8.93 -20.10
C ASP A 214 3.00 -9.12 -18.64
N TRP A 215 2.03 -9.99 -18.36
CA TRP A 215 1.45 -10.15 -17.02
C TRP A 215 2.47 -10.43 -15.92
N TYR A 216 3.51 -11.22 -16.21
CA TYR A 216 4.59 -11.47 -15.27
C TYR A 216 5.33 -10.18 -14.89
N ALA A 217 5.68 -9.37 -15.88
CA ALA A 217 6.33 -8.07 -15.65
C ALA A 217 5.39 -7.10 -14.93
N SER A 218 4.10 -7.08 -15.32
CA SER A 218 3.07 -6.23 -14.70
C SER A 218 2.84 -6.57 -13.22
N ALA A 219 2.84 -7.86 -12.86
CA ALA A 219 2.76 -8.30 -11.47
C ALA A 219 3.98 -7.83 -10.67
N GLY A 220 5.19 -7.93 -11.24
CA GLY A 220 6.41 -7.40 -10.62
C GLY A 220 6.40 -5.88 -10.44
N VAL A 221 5.82 -5.13 -11.38
CA VAL A 221 5.58 -3.68 -11.23
C VAL A 221 4.58 -3.40 -10.11
N ALA A 222 3.49 -4.16 -10.04
CA ALA A 222 2.46 -3.99 -9.00
C ALA A 222 3.06 -4.18 -7.60
N ILE A 223 3.82 -5.27 -7.40
CA ILE A 223 4.53 -5.59 -6.17
C ILE A 223 5.40 -4.41 -5.73
N ARG A 224 6.34 -3.98 -6.58
CA ARG A 224 7.25 -2.87 -6.24
C ARG A 224 6.52 -1.57 -5.93
N ARG A 225 5.46 -1.24 -6.67
CA ARG A 225 4.69 0.00 -6.47
C ARG A 225 3.84 -0.01 -5.20
N MET A 226 3.32 -1.17 -4.78
CA MET A 226 2.48 -1.25 -3.58
C MET A 226 3.30 -1.40 -2.30
N THR A 227 4.47 -2.04 -2.34
CA THR A 227 5.30 -2.31 -1.14
C THR A 227 5.53 -1.09 -0.24
N PRO A 228 5.90 0.10 -0.75
CA PRO A 228 6.11 1.27 0.11
C PRO A 228 4.89 1.64 0.94
N PHE A 229 3.67 1.47 0.41
CA PHE A 229 2.43 1.78 1.12
C PHE A 229 2.15 0.78 2.24
N PHE A 230 2.44 -0.50 2.02
CA PHE A 230 2.31 -1.55 3.05
C PHE A 230 3.33 -1.34 4.17
N VAL A 231 4.58 -1.05 3.82
CA VAL A 231 5.63 -0.78 4.81
C VAL A 231 5.35 0.50 5.58
N ALA A 232 4.85 1.56 4.92
CA ALA A 232 4.42 2.78 5.61
C ALA A 232 3.24 2.52 6.57
N THR A 233 2.28 1.69 6.16
CA THR A 233 1.16 1.29 7.02
C THR A 233 1.66 0.51 8.23
N LEU A 234 2.55 -0.46 8.04
CA LEU A 234 3.23 -1.16 9.14
C LEU A 234 3.93 -0.17 10.06
N ALA A 235 4.75 0.74 9.53
CA ALA A 235 5.53 1.69 10.32
C ALA A 235 4.62 2.60 11.18
N LEU A 236 3.53 3.09 10.60
CA LEU A 236 2.55 3.90 11.30
C LEU A 236 1.88 3.11 12.43
N VAL A 237 1.32 1.94 12.13
CA VAL A 237 0.67 1.07 13.12
C VAL A 237 1.66 0.69 14.22
N TRP A 238 2.88 0.29 13.85
CA TRP A 238 3.91 -0.07 14.81
C TRP A 238 4.27 1.07 15.76
N THR A 239 4.45 2.28 15.21
CA THR A 239 4.84 3.46 15.99
C THR A 239 3.77 3.84 17.01
N ILE A 240 2.49 3.79 16.65
CA ILE A 240 1.38 4.15 17.54
C ILE A 240 1.32 3.26 18.79
N VAL A 241 1.92 2.08 18.72
CA VAL A 241 1.59 0.95 19.56
C VAL A 241 2.76 0.54 20.43
N HIS A 242 3.94 0.44 19.82
CA HIS A 242 5.11 -0.05 20.48
C HIS A 242 5.89 1.13 21.06
N LEU A 243 6.26 1.00 22.33
CA LEU A 243 7.39 1.74 22.87
C LEU A 243 8.67 1.25 22.18
N PRO A 244 9.73 2.07 22.12
CA PRO A 244 11.00 1.65 21.55
C PRO A 244 11.51 0.41 22.28
N SER A 245 12.01 -0.59 21.54
CA SER A 245 12.54 -1.79 22.19
C SER A 245 13.81 -1.47 23.00
N GLU A 246 14.02 -2.17 24.11
CA GLU A 246 15.20 -1.95 24.99
C GLU A 246 16.54 -2.21 24.26
N VAL A 247 16.52 -3.09 23.26
CA VAL A 247 17.69 -3.46 22.45
C VAL A 247 17.99 -2.41 21.36
N TRP A 248 17.04 -1.51 21.09
CA TRP A 248 17.22 -0.44 20.11
C TRP A 248 17.85 0.76 20.82
N PRO A 249 19.05 1.23 20.41
CA PRO A 249 19.64 2.46 20.94
C PRO A 249 18.83 3.65 20.43
N PHE A 250 17.65 3.83 21.03
CA PHE A 250 16.58 4.63 20.50
C PHE A 250 16.99 6.09 20.42
N GLN A 251 17.60 6.63 21.47
CA GLN A 251 17.95 8.04 21.49
C GLN A 251 18.94 8.42 20.37
N PRO A 252 20.09 7.72 20.19
CA PRO A 252 20.96 7.97 19.05
C PRO A 252 20.27 7.78 17.69
N LEU A 253 19.54 6.67 17.50
CA LEU A 253 18.93 6.35 16.20
C LEU A 253 17.74 7.26 15.85
N LEU A 254 17.03 7.77 16.85
CA LEU A 254 16.00 8.80 16.68
C LEU A 254 16.65 10.08 16.13
N TRP A 255 17.71 10.58 16.75
CA TRP A 255 18.42 11.77 16.26
C TRP A 255 19.03 11.56 14.89
N SER A 256 19.68 10.42 14.65
CA SER A 256 20.20 10.08 13.33
C SER A 256 19.07 10.01 12.29
N GLY A 257 17.93 9.41 12.64
CA GLY A 257 16.77 9.32 11.77
C GLY A 257 16.15 10.68 11.44
N LEU A 258 16.05 11.57 12.42
CA LEU A 258 15.62 12.96 12.23
C LEU A 258 16.55 13.70 11.26
N VAL A 259 17.87 13.60 11.48
CA VAL A 259 18.87 14.22 10.61
C VAL A 259 18.77 13.68 9.18
N LEU A 260 18.69 12.36 9.00
CA LEU A 260 18.55 11.75 7.67
C LEU A 260 17.26 12.18 6.97
N THR A 261 16.16 12.29 7.72
CA THR A 261 14.88 12.78 7.17
C THR A 261 15.01 14.22 6.70
N LEU A 262 15.59 15.11 7.51
CA LEU A 262 15.78 16.51 7.15
C LEU A 262 16.73 16.68 5.96
N VAL A 263 17.87 15.98 5.96
CA VAL A 263 18.83 15.97 4.84
C VAL A 263 18.17 15.44 3.56
N GLY A 264 17.38 14.37 3.68
CA GLY A 264 16.63 13.82 2.56
C GLY A 264 15.57 14.78 2.00
N LEU A 265 14.84 15.50 2.86
CA LEU A 265 13.86 16.51 2.45
C LEU A 265 14.53 17.70 1.75
N VAL A 266 15.64 18.19 2.30
CA VAL A 266 16.45 19.24 1.65
C VAL A 266 16.96 18.75 0.30
N GLY A 267 17.52 17.54 0.24
CA GLY A 267 17.96 16.91 -1.00
C GLY A 267 16.84 16.76 -2.02
N HIS A 268 15.62 16.43 -1.58
CA HIS A 268 14.45 16.33 -2.44
C HIS A 268 14.09 17.69 -3.05
N VAL A 269 14.01 18.73 -2.23
CA VAL A 269 13.72 20.10 -2.68
C VAL A 269 14.79 20.63 -3.64
N VAL A 270 16.08 20.40 -3.35
CA VAL A 270 17.17 20.76 -4.27
C VAL A 270 17.06 20.00 -5.58
N TRP A 271 16.74 18.70 -5.50
CA TRP A 271 16.50 17.86 -6.68
C TRP A 271 15.24 18.25 -7.47
N THR A 272 14.23 18.88 -6.88
CA THR A 272 13.02 19.30 -7.62
C THR A 272 13.11 20.73 -8.12
N MET A 273 13.71 21.65 -7.37
CA MET A 273 13.57 23.10 -7.61
C MET A 273 14.56 23.73 -8.59
N ARG A 274 15.74 23.16 -8.84
CA ARG A 274 16.71 23.81 -9.74
C ARG A 274 17.65 22.82 -10.40
N SER A 275 17.65 22.69 -11.72
CA SER A 275 18.58 21.81 -12.44
C SER A 275 20.03 22.30 -12.41
N SER A 276 20.24 23.61 -12.42
CA SER A 276 21.56 24.25 -12.57
C SER A 276 22.48 24.19 -11.34
N TRP A 277 21.96 23.85 -10.16
CA TRP A 277 22.72 23.79 -8.89
C TRP A 277 22.77 22.36 -8.33
N ARG A 278 22.37 21.36 -9.12
CA ARG A 278 22.33 19.96 -8.66
C ARG A 278 23.75 19.40 -8.61
N PRO A 279 24.20 18.93 -7.44
CA PRO A 279 25.42 18.15 -7.37
C PRO A 279 25.25 16.83 -8.13
N ASP A 280 26.28 16.39 -8.84
CA ASP A 280 26.25 15.15 -9.65
C ASP A 280 25.95 13.88 -8.83
N TRP A 281 26.22 13.92 -7.53
CA TRP A 281 25.98 12.79 -6.62
C TRP A 281 24.54 12.76 -6.08
N LEU A 282 23.79 13.85 -6.16
CA LEU A 282 22.44 13.94 -5.61
C LEU A 282 21.43 13.40 -6.62
N SER A 283 20.76 12.31 -6.28
CA SER A 283 19.67 11.74 -7.08
C SER A 283 18.34 11.76 -6.33
N GLY A 284 17.23 11.76 -7.07
CA GLY A 284 15.90 11.67 -6.47
C GLY A 284 15.68 10.38 -5.68
N SER A 285 16.29 9.26 -6.09
CA SER A 285 16.24 7.99 -5.34
C SER A 285 17.03 8.06 -4.04
N LEU A 286 18.20 8.72 -4.03
CA LEU A 286 18.97 8.96 -2.82
C LEU A 286 18.17 9.83 -1.83
N ALA A 287 17.62 10.96 -2.28
CA ALA A 287 16.83 11.86 -1.43
C ALA A 287 15.64 11.14 -0.78
N ARG A 288 14.85 10.39 -1.58
CA ARG A 288 13.73 9.58 -1.06
C ARG A 288 14.20 8.46 -0.13
N GLY A 289 15.32 7.82 -0.44
CA GLY A 289 15.91 6.77 0.39
C GLY A 289 16.32 7.28 1.78
N LEU A 290 16.90 8.49 1.84
CA LEU A 290 17.25 9.15 3.10
C LEU A 290 16.01 9.50 3.94
N VAL A 291 14.97 10.05 3.31
CA VAL A 291 13.68 10.30 3.99
C VAL A 291 13.08 9.00 4.52
N GLY A 292 13.00 7.98 3.68
CA GLY A 292 12.45 6.67 4.06
C GLY A 292 13.21 6.07 5.23
N LEU A 293 14.53 5.91 5.10
CA LEU A 293 15.38 5.32 6.13
C LEU A 293 15.30 6.12 7.44
N GLY A 294 15.33 7.45 7.35
CA GLY A 294 15.17 8.34 8.50
C GLY A 294 13.87 8.06 9.25
N LEU A 295 12.73 8.05 8.54
CA LEU A 295 11.43 7.71 9.13
C LEU A 295 11.41 6.29 9.73
N GLY A 296 11.99 5.31 9.04
CA GLY A 296 12.11 3.94 9.56
C GLY A 296 12.87 3.86 10.88
N MET A 297 14.01 4.56 10.98
CA MET A 297 14.79 4.63 12.23
C MET A 297 14.02 5.31 13.35
N THR A 298 13.28 6.39 13.02
CA THR A 298 12.44 7.06 14.02
C THR A 298 11.32 6.16 14.53
N ALA A 299 10.85 5.15 13.77
CA ALA A 299 9.85 4.20 14.26
C ALA A 299 10.32 3.38 15.48
N GLY A 300 11.62 3.35 15.79
CA GLY A 300 12.13 2.76 17.03
C GLY A 300 12.17 1.23 17.03
N SER A 301 12.20 0.61 15.85
CA SER A 301 12.14 -0.83 15.68
C SER A 301 13.07 -1.29 14.56
N LEU A 302 13.94 -2.25 14.88
CA LEU A 302 14.80 -2.92 13.89
C LEU A 302 13.93 -3.55 12.79
N PHE A 303 12.82 -4.18 13.17
CA PHE A 303 11.91 -4.84 12.26
C PHE A 303 11.33 -3.87 11.20
N VAL A 304 10.81 -2.72 11.64
CA VAL A 304 10.29 -1.68 10.73
C VAL A 304 11.42 -1.08 9.89
N THR A 305 12.55 -0.79 10.51
CA THR A 305 13.71 -0.20 9.82
C THR A 305 14.22 -1.12 8.71
N THR A 306 14.28 -2.44 8.94
CA THR A 306 14.67 -3.42 7.93
C THR A 306 13.69 -3.43 6.76
N ALA A 307 12.38 -3.43 7.01
CA ALA A 307 11.37 -3.39 5.95
C ALA A 307 11.51 -2.12 5.08
N VAL A 308 11.74 -0.97 5.72
CA VAL A 308 12.01 0.31 5.05
C VAL A 308 13.30 0.27 4.23
N LEU A 309 14.39 -0.29 4.79
CA LEU A 309 15.67 -0.41 4.10
C LEU A 309 15.53 -1.21 2.79
N LEU A 310 14.78 -2.32 2.82
CA LEU A 310 14.51 -3.13 1.62
C LEU A 310 13.79 -2.32 0.52
N VAL A 311 12.84 -1.45 0.90
CA VAL A 311 12.17 -0.54 -0.03
C VAL A 311 13.14 0.52 -0.59
N CYS A 312 13.98 1.10 0.26
CA CYS A 312 15.00 2.07 -0.16
C CYS A 312 15.99 1.44 -1.15
N VAL A 313 16.48 0.22 -0.89
CA VAL A 313 17.38 -0.50 -1.79
C VAL A 313 16.68 -0.84 -3.11
N THR A 314 15.39 -1.23 -3.07
CA THR A 314 14.59 -1.45 -4.28
C THR A 314 14.55 -0.20 -5.16
N HIS A 315 14.22 0.96 -4.60
CA HIS A 315 14.20 2.22 -5.35
C HIS A 315 15.57 2.67 -5.84
N TRP A 316 16.63 2.36 -5.09
CA TRP A 316 18.00 2.62 -5.53
C TRP A 316 18.37 1.76 -6.74
N LEU A 317 18.04 0.46 -6.72
CA LEU A 317 18.22 -0.45 -7.87
C LEU A 317 17.46 0.03 -9.12
N GLU A 318 16.22 0.51 -8.94
CA GLU A 318 15.43 1.08 -10.04
C GLU A 318 16.09 2.34 -10.64
N GLY A 319 16.72 3.16 -9.81
CA GLY A 319 17.47 4.34 -10.24
C GLY A 319 18.58 4.03 -11.25
N PHE A 320 19.22 2.86 -11.16
CA PHE A 320 20.24 2.43 -12.14
C PHE A 320 19.68 2.04 -13.51
N THR A 321 18.39 1.67 -13.57
CA THR A 321 17.75 1.20 -14.82
C THR A 321 17.25 2.33 -15.73
N GLY A 322 17.48 3.59 -15.35
CA GLY A 322 17.19 4.74 -16.22
C GLY A 322 15.71 5.14 -16.29
N GLN A 323 14.86 4.72 -15.35
CA GLN A 323 13.53 5.33 -15.15
C GLN A 323 13.63 6.70 -14.46
N VAL A 324 14.56 7.53 -14.93
CA VAL A 324 14.74 8.92 -14.47
C VAL A 324 13.55 9.69 -15.04
N GLU A 325 12.64 10.13 -14.18
CA GLU A 325 11.59 11.07 -14.58
C GLU A 325 12.27 12.28 -15.26
N PRO A 326 11.81 12.70 -16.45
CA PRO A 326 12.37 13.85 -17.12
C PRO A 326 12.22 15.06 -16.19
N VAL A 327 13.36 15.63 -15.80
CA VAL A 327 13.39 16.85 -15.02
C VAL A 327 12.93 17.97 -15.93
N ALA A 328 11.86 18.67 -15.56
CA ALA A 328 11.43 19.85 -16.29
C ALA A 328 12.57 20.89 -16.31
N GLU A 329 13.07 21.21 -17.50
CA GLU A 329 14.05 22.28 -17.69
C GLU A 329 13.34 23.63 -17.62
N GLY A 330 13.56 24.38 -16.53
CA GLY A 330 13.00 25.72 -16.36
C GLY A 330 12.82 26.13 -14.89
N PRO A 331 12.52 27.41 -14.61
CA PRO A 331 12.15 27.84 -13.26
C PRO A 331 10.87 27.13 -12.82
N VAL A 332 10.86 26.63 -11.58
CA VAL A 332 9.70 25.94 -11.01
C VAL A 332 8.55 26.94 -10.84
N GLY A 333 7.43 26.67 -11.50
CA GLY A 333 6.23 27.48 -11.36
C GLY A 333 5.66 27.43 -9.94
N LEU A 334 4.96 28.49 -9.52
CA LEU A 334 4.41 28.65 -8.17
C LEU A 334 3.62 27.41 -7.68
N GLY A 335 2.82 26.79 -8.56
CA GLY A 335 2.05 25.60 -8.20
C GLY A 335 2.91 24.38 -7.84
N ALA A 336 4.03 24.18 -8.53
CA ALA A 336 4.97 23.11 -8.20
C ALA A 336 5.71 23.41 -6.89
N ALA A 337 6.11 24.66 -6.67
CA ALA A 337 6.71 25.06 -5.39
C ALA A 337 5.76 24.88 -4.20
N MET A 338 4.46 25.21 -4.37
CA MET A 338 3.44 24.97 -3.35
C MET A 338 3.21 23.48 -3.07
N ALA A 339 3.22 22.63 -4.11
CA ALA A 339 3.08 21.18 -3.94
C ALA A 339 4.26 20.58 -3.16
N GLU A 340 5.48 21.01 -3.46
CA GLU A 340 6.69 20.61 -2.74
C GLU A 340 6.65 21.09 -1.28
N GLY A 341 6.25 22.35 -1.04
CA GLY A 341 6.09 22.88 0.31
C GLY A 341 5.05 22.11 1.13
N LEU A 342 3.92 21.74 0.52
CA LEU A 342 2.89 20.92 1.15
C LEU A 342 3.40 19.50 1.46
N PHE A 343 4.18 18.90 0.55
CA PHE A 343 4.80 17.60 0.77
C PHE A 343 5.76 17.63 1.96
N VAL A 344 6.67 18.61 2.02
CA VAL A 344 7.60 18.78 3.14
C VAL A 344 6.84 19.00 4.45
N ALA A 345 5.82 19.86 4.46
CA ALA A 345 5.00 20.10 5.65
C ALA A 345 4.29 18.81 6.10
N ALA A 346 3.72 18.02 5.18
CA ALA A 346 3.11 16.74 5.50
C ALA A 346 4.11 15.74 6.09
N MET A 347 5.34 15.67 5.56
CA MET A 347 6.38 14.78 6.09
C MET A 347 6.83 15.21 7.50
N LEU A 348 6.96 16.51 7.75
CA LEU A 348 7.27 17.03 9.09
C LEU A 348 6.13 16.77 10.08
N LEU A 349 4.87 16.85 9.64
CA LEU A 349 3.71 16.48 10.46
C LEU A 349 3.72 14.99 10.78
N VAL A 350 4.00 14.12 9.82
CA VAL A 350 4.16 12.67 10.06
C VAL A 350 5.27 12.40 11.06
N LEU A 351 6.41 13.09 10.93
CA LEU A 351 7.55 12.97 11.84
C LEU A 351 7.17 13.40 13.27
N GLY A 352 6.53 14.56 13.43
CA GLY A 352 6.04 15.04 14.72
C GLY A 352 4.99 14.12 15.33
N ALA A 353 4.04 13.66 14.53
CA ALA A 353 3.03 12.69 14.94
C ALA A 353 3.65 11.36 15.37
N SER A 354 4.69 10.88 14.68
CA SER A 354 5.40 9.64 15.04
C SER A 354 6.11 9.71 16.40
N TYR A 355 6.44 10.92 16.86
CA TYR A 355 7.01 11.16 18.17
C TYR A 355 5.91 11.23 19.23
N VAL A 356 4.86 12.02 18.98
CA VAL A 356 3.77 12.26 19.94
C VAL A 356 2.86 11.05 20.13
N LEU A 357 2.55 10.33 19.04
CA LEU A 357 1.59 9.23 19.05
C LEU A 357 2.20 7.91 19.53
N ARG A 358 3.48 7.90 19.91
CA ARG A 358 4.20 6.68 20.22
C ARG A 358 3.65 5.99 21.46
N GLY A 359 3.27 4.72 21.32
CA GLY A 359 2.76 3.91 22.44
C GLY A 359 1.46 4.44 23.06
N ILE A 360 0.69 5.27 22.33
CA ILE A 360 -0.59 5.80 22.83
C ILE A 360 -1.61 4.67 23.01
N VAL A 361 -1.53 3.62 22.21
CA VAL A 361 -2.37 2.43 22.38
C VAL A 361 -1.58 1.41 23.19
N PRO A 362 -1.83 1.27 24.50
CA PRO A 362 -1.15 0.26 25.31
C PRO A 362 -1.57 -1.12 24.82
N MET A 363 -0.57 -1.95 24.51
CA MET A 363 -0.70 -3.37 24.21
C MET A 363 -0.28 -4.21 25.40
#